data_AF-A0A3M0ZN44-F1
#
_entry.id   AF-A0A3M0ZN44-F1
#
_cell.length_a   1.000
_cell.length_b   1.000
_cell.length_c   1.000
_cell.angle_alpha   90.00
_cell.angle_beta   90.00
_cell.angle_gamma   90.00
#
_symmetry.space_group_name_H-M   'P 1'
#
loop_
_entity.id
_entity.type
_entity.pdbx_description
1 polymer ?
#
loop_
_entity_poly.entity_id
_entity_poly.type
_entity_poly.pdbx_seq_one_letter_code
_entity_poly.pdbx_strand_id
1 'polypeptide(L)'
;MEKKIATIQKEVQKELKSQGLPFLSDQPLFWRPLIQKEENFAHEIRKKDIESIPPLNLAPFIDHTLLKPEATHEQIFTICQEAIEHHFAAVCVNPYWVKVVAQELKKTEVNVCSVVGFPLGATSTTAKVAEAEKAISDGADEIDMVLNVGELKEKHWD
;
A
#
# COMPACT_ATOMS: atom_id res chain seq x y z
N MET A 1 9.94 -17.53 6.19
CA MET A 1 8.83 -16.72 5.65
C MET A 1 7.84 -17.60 4.89
N GLU A 2 8.31 -18.39 3.92
CA GLU A 2 7.52 -19.34 3.12
C GLU A 2 6.64 -20.29 3.95
N LYS A 3 7.16 -20.83 5.07
CA LYS A 3 6.38 -21.70 5.96
C LYS A 3 5.18 -21.01 6.62
N LYS A 4 5.27 -19.71 6.92
CA LYS A 4 4.15 -18.93 7.48
C LYS A 4 3.09 -18.64 6.42
N ILE A 5 3.52 -18.30 5.21
CA ILE A 5 2.64 -18.07 4.05
C ILE A 5 1.84 -19.34 3.73
N ALA A 6 2.50 -20.50 3.70
CA ALA A 6 1.83 -21.79 3.43
C ALA A 6 0.79 -22.18 4.51
N THR A 7 1.03 -21.81 5.78
CA THR A 7 0.07 -22.03 6.87
C THR A 7 -1.16 -21.14 6.71
N ILE A 8 -0.95 -19.85 6.44
CA ILE A 8 -2.04 -18.88 6.21
C ILE A 8 -2.90 -19.32 5.01
N GLN A 9 -2.27 -19.74 3.91
CA GLN A 9 -2.99 -20.28 2.75
C GLN A 9 -3.88 -21.48 3.10
N LYS A 10 -3.40 -22.40 3.95
CA LYS A 10 -4.18 -23.56 4.41
C LYS A 10 -5.35 -23.19 5.32
N GLU A 11 -5.16 -22.22 6.21
CA GLU A 11 -6.22 -21.75 7.12
C GLU A 11 -7.32 -21.03 6.33
N VAL A 12 -6.95 -20.14 5.41
CA VAL A 12 -7.88 -19.48 4.49
C VAL A 12 -8.66 -20.50 3.64
N GLN A 13 -7.99 -21.54 3.11
CA GLN A 13 -8.66 -22.61 2.38
C GLN A 13 -9.70 -23.37 3.22
N LYS A 14 -9.41 -23.60 4.50
CA LYS A 14 -10.32 -24.30 5.42
C LYS A 14 -11.56 -23.47 5.73
N GLU A 15 -11.35 -22.17 5.95
CA GLU A 15 -12.42 -21.18 6.18
C GLU A 15 -13.36 -21.09 4.98
N LEU A 16 -12.82 -20.91 3.77
CA LEU A 16 -13.61 -20.80 2.53
C LEU A 16 -14.46 -22.04 2.27
N LYS A 17 -13.90 -23.25 2.50
CA LYS A 17 -14.65 -24.51 2.39
C LYS A 17 -15.78 -24.61 3.41
N SER A 18 -15.58 -24.14 4.63
CA SER A 18 -16.62 -24.17 5.67
C SER A 18 -17.82 -23.28 5.34
N GLN A 19 -17.60 -22.24 4.52
CA GLN A 19 -18.62 -21.31 4.06
C GLN A 19 -19.25 -21.71 2.71
N GLY A 20 -18.87 -22.87 2.15
CA GLY A 20 -19.36 -23.33 0.85
C GLY A 20 -18.84 -22.52 -0.34
N LEU A 21 -17.79 -21.72 -0.15
CA LEU A 21 -17.20 -20.89 -1.19
C LEU A 21 -16.15 -21.71 -1.97
N PRO A 22 -16.23 -21.76 -3.31
CA PRO A 22 -15.23 -22.44 -4.12
C PRO A 22 -13.84 -21.79 -3.96
N PHE A 23 -12.79 -22.59 -4.19
CA PHE A 23 -11.41 -22.11 -4.17
C PHE A 23 -11.20 -21.00 -5.20
N LEU A 24 -10.40 -19.99 -4.83
CA LEU A 24 -10.29 -18.69 -5.48
C LEU A 24 -9.95 -18.71 -6.99
N SER A 25 -9.39 -19.80 -7.53
CA SER A 25 -8.88 -19.82 -8.91
C SER A 25 -9.80 -20.44 -9.97
N ASP A 26 -10.89 -21.12 -9.60
CA ASP A 26 -11.53 -22.06 -10.53
C ASP A 26 -12.86 -21.56 -11.10
N GLN A 27 -13.30 -20.34 -10.81
CA GLN A 27 -14.55 -19.78 -11.33
C GLN A 27 -14.37 -18.31 -11.76
N PRO A 28 -14.46 -17.98 -13.06
CA PRO A 28 -14.14 -16.65 -13.61
C PRO A 28 -15.08 -15.51 -13.19
N LEU A 29 -16.01 -15.76 -12.26
CA LEU A 29 -17.01 -14.79 -11.78
C LEU A 29 -17.18 -14.79 -10.26
N PHE A 30 -16.30 -15.44 -9.49
CA PHE A 30 -16.41 -15.57 -8.03
C PHE A 30 -16.57 -14.22 -7.32
N TRP A 31 -15.80 -13.22 -7.72
CA TRP A 31 -15.81 -11.90 -7.08
C TRP A 31 -17.05 -11.06 -7.42
N ARG A 32 -17.76 -11.36 -8.52
CA ARG A 32 -18.82 -10.49 -9.04
C ARG A 32 -20.00 -10.35 -8.06
N PRO A 33 -20.55 -11.43 -7.47
CA PRO A 33 -21.62 -11.31 -6.49
C PRO A 33 -21.17 -10.60 -5.20
N LEU A 34 -19.90 -10.77 -4.79
CA LEU A 34 -19.34 -10.14 -3.61
C LEU A 34 -19.20 -8.63 -3.80
N ILE A 35 -18.61 -8.20 -4.92
CA ILE A 35 -18.47 -6.77 -5.28
C ILE A 35 -19.85 -6.11 -5.36
N GLN A 36 -20.83 -6.76 -6.01
CA GLN A 36 -22.17 -6.20 -6.14
C GLN A 36 -22.88 -6.02 -4.79
N LYS A 37 -22.63 -6.92 -3.84
CA LYS A 37 -23.19 -6.83 -2.48
C LYS A 37 -22.63 -5.61 -1.73
N GLU A 38 -21.33 -5.36 -1.82
CA GLU A 38 -20.67 -4.23 -1.15
C GLU A 38 -21.02 -2.87 -1.79
N GLU A 39 -21.18 -2.80 -3.11
CA GLU A 39 -21.65 -1.58 -3.81
C GLU A 39 -23.00 -1.07 -3.26
N ASN A 40 -23.87 -2.00 -2.88
CA ASN A 40 -25.17 -1.69 -2.29
C ASN A 40 -25.07 -1.20 -0.83
N PHE A 41 -23.99 -1.55 -0.11
CA PHE A 41 -23.74 -1.13 1.27
C PHE A 41 -23.06 0.25 1.33
N ALA A 42 -22.16 0.56 0.40
CA ALA A 42 -21.35 1.78 0.39
C ALA A 42 -22.14 3.11 0.27
N HIS A 43 -23.44 3.05 -0.03
CA HIS A 43 -24.31 4.23 -0.14
C HIS A 43 -24.66 4.91 1.21
N GLU A 44 -24.21 4.38 2.36
CA GLU A 44 -24.58 4.89 3.69
C GLU A 44 -23.47 5.63 4.47
N ILE A 45 -22.44 6.21 3.83
CA ILE A 45 -21.60 7.20 4.53
C ILE A 45 -22.36 8.53 4.59
N ARG A 46 -22.98 8.81 5.74
CA ARG A 46 -23.76 10.04 5.95
C ARG A 46 -22.81 11.19 6.22
N LYS A 47 -22.95 12.27 5.43
CA LYS A 47 -22.24 13.55 5.58
C LYS A 47 -22.20 14.09 7.02
N LYS A 48 -23.24 13.78 7.80
CA LYS A 48 -23.42 14.16 9.20
C LYS A 48 -22.39 13.54 10.16
N ASP A 49 -21.80 12.40 9.80
CA ASP A 49 -20.80 11.70 10.62
C ASP A 49 -19.40 12.36 10.49
N ILE A 50 -19.16 13.12 9.42
CA ILE A 50 -17.91 13.86 9.16
C ILE A 50 -17.90 15.21 9.89
N GLU A 51 -19.03 15.89 9.97
CA GLU A 51 -19.17 17.22 10.61
C GLU A 51 -18.97 17.20 12.14
N SER A 52 -19.02 16.02 12.76
CA SER A 52 -18.83 15.84 14.21
C SER A 52 -17.40 15.51 14.65
N ILE A 53 -16.44 15.43 13.72
CA ILE A 53 -15.06 15.07 14.06
C ILE A 53 -14.37 16.26 14.77
N PRO A 54 -13.87 16.10 16.00
CA PRO A 54 -13.17 17.17 16.70
C PRO A 54 -11.84 17.50 16.02
N PRO A 55 -11.26 18.69 16.29
CA PRO A 55 -9.93 19.04 15.79
C PRO A 55 -8.90 17.96 16.19
N LEU A 56 -8.23 17.39 15.18
CA LEU A 56 -7.26 16.32 15.35
C LEU A 56 -5.87 16.83 14.96
N ASN A 57 -4.83 16.39 15.68
CA ASN A 57 -3.47 16.52 15.17
C ASN A 57 -3.31 15.58 13.98
N LEU A 58 -3.26 16.13 12.77
CA LEU A 58 -3.21 15.36 11.53
C LEU A 58 -1.80 14.83 11.22
N ALA A 59 -0.74 15.42 11.79
CA ALA A 59 0.63 15.09 11.40
C ALA A 59 0.94 13.58 11.47
N PRO A 60 0.56 12.84 12.53
CA PRO A 60 0.81 11.40 12.63
C PRO A 60 0.02 10.53 11.62
N PHE A 61 -0.75 11.14 10.72
CA PHE A 61 -1.51 10.48 9.66
C PHE A 61 -1.08 10.93 8.25
N ILE A 62 0.00 11.71 8.14
CA ILE A 62 0.49 12.26 6.87
C ILE A 62 1.77 11.54 6.46
N ASP A 63 1.79 11.08 5.22
CA ASP A 63 2.99 10.59 4.54
C ASP A 63 3.59 11.73 3.71
N HIS A 64 4.70 12.27 4.19
CA HIS A 64 5.38 13.38 3.52
C HIS A 64 6.08 12.89 2.26
N THR A 65 5.57 13.31 1.10
CA THR A 65 5.82 12.60 -0.16
C THR A 65 6.67 13.40 -1.14
N LEU A 66 7.75 12.80 -1.68
CA LEU A 66 8.53 13.34 -2.80
C LEU A 66 8.74 12.29 -3.90
N LEU A 67 7.88 12.36 -4.93
CA LEU A 67 7.89 11.43 -6.07
C LEU A 67 8.26 12.09 -7.41
N LYS A 68 8.72 13.35 -7.38
CA LYS A 68 9.15 14.06 -8.59
C LYS A 68 10.36 13.35 -9.21
N PRO A 69 10.38 13.12 -10.54
CA PRO A 69 11.48 12.40 -11.19
C PRO A 69 12.82 13.15 -11.10
N GLU A 70 12.78 14.48 -10.96
CA GLU A 70 13.94 15.35 -10.78
C GLU A 70 14.38 15.55 -9.32
N ALA A 71 13.80 14.82 -8.36
CA ALA A 71 14.15 14.93 -6.95
C ALA A 71 15.66 14.74 -6.71
N THR A 72 16.28 15.67 -5.99
CA THR A 72 17.71 15.64 -5.67
C THR A 72 17.97 15.13 -4.26
N HIS A 73 19.21 14.75 -3.97
CA HIS A 73 19.61 14.33 -2.62
C HIS A 73 19.37 15.42 -1.56
N GLU A 74 19.57 16.70 -1.91
CA GLU A 74 19.30 17.81 -1.00
C GLU A 74 17.81 17.89 -0.65
N GLN A 75 16.93 17.72 -1.64
CA GLN A 75 15.49 17.71 -1.41
C GLN A 75 15.05 16.48 -0.58
N ILE A 76 15.69 15.32 -0.80
CA ILE A 76 15.46 14.11 -0.01
C ILE A 76 15.90 14.29 1.45
N PHE A 77 17.01 14.96 1.68
CA PHE A 77 17.43 15.32 3.03
C PHE A 77 16.42 16.26 3.69
N THR A 78 16.03 17.33 3.00
CA THR A 78 15.07 18.32 3.51
C THR A 78 13.74 17.69 3.89
N ILE A 79 13.16 16.84 3.03
CA ILE A 79 11.87 16.20 3.34
C ILE A 79 11.96 15.27 4.57
N CYS A 80 13.11 14.61 4.79
CA CYS A 80 13.33 13.82 6.00
C CYS A 80 13.35 14.71 7.24
N GLN A 81 14.06 15.84 7.20
CA GLN A 81 14.13 16.77 8.34
C GLN A 81 12.75 17.37 8.66
N GLU A 82 11.99 17.78 7.65
CA GLU A 82 10.63 18.28 7.82
C GLU A 82 9.70 17.22 8.46
N ALA A 83 9.82 15.95 8.05
CA ALA A 83 9.03 14.87 8.62
C ALA A 83 9.35 14.61 10.09
N ILE A 84 10.63 14.69 10.46
CA ILE A 84 11.07 14.57 11.86
C ILE A 84 10.55 15.75 12.68
N GLU A 85 10.73 16.99 12.18
CA GLU A 85 10.31 18.21 12.88
C GLU A 85 8.81 18.26 13.14
N HIS A 86 8.01 17.80 12.18
CA HIS A 86 6.55 17.85 12.27
C HIS A 86 5.90 16.57 12.81
N HIS A 87 6.69 15.53 13.10
CA HIS A 87 6.19 14.23 13.55
C HIS A 87 5.19 13.62 12.55
N PHE A 88 5.55 13.62 11.27
CA PHE A 88 4.78 12.94 10.24
C PHE A 88 4.86 11.41 10.39
N ALA A 89 3.89 10.71 9.80
CA ALA A 89 3.82 9.24 9.88
C ALA A 89 4.97 8.59 9.11
N ALA A 90 5.16 8.99 7.86
CA ALA A 90 6.18 8.44 6.98
C ALA A 90 6.78 9.48 6.03
N VAL A 91 7.91 9.13 5.42
CA VAL A 91 8.41 9.77 4.19
C VAL A 91 8.23 8.81 3.02
N CYS A 92 7.45 9.21 2.01
CA CYS A 92 7.17 8.39 0.83
C CYS A 92 7.99 8.85 -0.39
N VAL A 93 8.80 7.93 -0.94
CA VAL A 93 9.74 8.22 -2.05
C VAL A 93 9.80 7.11 -3.11
N ASN A 94 10.34 7.44 -4.28
CA ASN A 94 10.66 6.45 -5.31
C ASN A 94 11.70 5.43 -4.76
N PRO A 95 11.67 4.15 -5.20
CA PRO A 95 12.54 3.08 -4.68
C PRO A 95 14.02 3.41 -4.62
N TYR A 96 14.52 4.20 -5.57
CA TYR A 96 15.91 4.64 -5.62
C TYR A 96 16.39 5.35 -4.33
N TRP A 97 15.51 6.11 -3.68
CA TRP A 97 15.84 6.92 -2.51
C TRP A 97 15.68 6.21 -1.17
N VAL A 98 15.03 5.03 -1.15
CA VAL A 98 14.68 4.32 0.10
C VAL A 98 15.88 4.14 1.02
N LYS A 99 17.02 3.68 0.48
CA LYS A 99 18.22 3.47 1.28
C LYS A 99 18.74 4.75 1.94
N VAL A 100 18.64 5.88 1.25
CA VAL A 100 19.07 7.19 1.78
C VAL A 100 18.09 7.62 2.87
N VAL A 101 16.79 7.58 2.60
CA VAL A 101 15.75 7.95 3.57
C VAL A 101 15.82 7.09 4.83
N ALA A 102 16.00 5.76 4.70
CA ALA A 102 16.17 4.86 5.83
C ALA A 102 17.42 5.15 6.68
N GLN A 103 18.47 5.69 6.07
CA GLN A 103 19.66 6.15 6.80
C GLN A 103 19.40 7.44 7.55
N GLU A 104 18.73 8.41 6.93
CA GLU A 104 18.41 9.71 7.53
C GLU A 104 17.39 9.60 8.66
N LEU A 105 16.38 8.74 8.51
CA LEU A 105 15.32 8.51 9.51
C LEU A 105 15.72 7.49 10.60
N LYS A 106 16.97 7.03 10.60
CA LYS A 106 17.42 6.03 11.56
C LYS A 106 17.32 6.56 12.99
N LYS A 107 16.64 5.79 13.87
CA LYS A 107 16.33 6.15 15.27
C LYS A 107 15.32 7.29 15.42
N THR A 108 14.49 7.49 14.42
CA THR A 108 13.29 8.33 14.52
C THR A 108 12.05 7.44 14.55
N GLU A 109 10.89 8.02 14.84
CA GLU A 109 9.60 7.33 14.79
C GLU A 109 8.91 7.48 13.41
N VAL A 110 9.58 8.13 12.44
CA VAL A 110 9.05 8.34 11.09
C VAL A 110 9.35 7.12 10.23
N ASN A 111 8.31 6.52 9.63
CA ASN A 111 8.44 5.36 8.76
C ASN A 111 9.03 5.71 7.39
N VAL A 112 9.63 4.72 6.74
CA VAL A 112 10.06 4.81 5.35
C VAL A 112 9.02 4.15 4.45
N CYS A 113 8.35 4.92 3.59
CA CYS A 113 7.43 4.41 2.59
C CYS A 113 8.04 4.46 1.18
N SER A 114 7.82 3.41 0.38
CA SER A 114 8.20 3.40 -1.02
C SER A 114 7.06 3.00 -1.94
N VAL A 115 6.97 3.66 -3.09
CA VAL A 115 6.03 3.28 -4.14
C VAL A 115 6.56 2.10 -4.97
N VAL A 116 5.65 1.25 -5.48
CA VAL A 116 5.98 0.12 -6.38
C VAL A 116 5.09 0.12 -7.61
N GLY A 117 5.69 -0.09 -8.79
CA GLY A 117 4.98 -0.03 -10.07
C GLY A 117 4.47 1.38 -10.42
N PHE A 118 4.98 2.41 -9.75
CA PHE A 118 4.57 3.80 -9.93
C PHE A 118 5.09 4.37 -11.26
N PRO A 119 4.34 5.28 -11.93
CA PRO A 119 3.03 5.80 -11.53
C PRO A 119 1.82 5.02 -12.06
N LEU A 120 2.03 4.07 -12.98
CA LEU A 120 0.93 3.54 -13.80
C LEU A 120 0.40 2.18 -13.34
N GLY A 121 1.19 1.39 -12.61
CA GLY A 121 0.85 0.04 -12.18
C GLY A 121 0.75 -1.00 -13.29
N ALA A 122 1.03 -0.63 -14.55
CA ALA A 122 0.97 -1.50 -15.73
C ALA A 122 2.27 -2.29 -15.99
N THR A 123 3.01 -2.60 -14.92
CA THR A 123 4.19 -3.47 -14.95
C THR A 123 3.81 -4.89 -14.54
N SER A 124 4.63 -5.88 -14.92
CA SER A 124 4.37 -7.28 -14.58
C SER A 124 4.46 -7.53 -13.07
N THR A 125 3.74 -8.54 -12.58
CA THR A 125 3.81 -8.97 -11.17
C THR A 125 5.24 -9.25 -10.74
N THR A 126 6.03 -9.95 -11.56
CA THR A 126 7.44 -10.25 -11.27
C THR A 126 8.27 -8.98 -11.08
N ALA A 127 8.05 -7.94 -11.89
CA ALA A 127 8.75 -6.67 -11.73
C ALA A 127 8.37 -5.98 -10.41
N LYS A 128 7.06 -5.93 -10.08
CA LYS A 128 6.59 -5.35 -8.81
C LYS A 128 7.12 -6.09 -7.59
N VAL A 129 7.17 -7.43 -7.64
CA VAL A 129 7.74 -8.25 -6.56
C VAL A 129 9.22 -7.91 -6.37
N ALA A 130 10.00 -7.87 -7.45
CA ALA A 130 11.43 -7.55 -7.35
C ALA A 130 11.67 -6.12 -6.82
N GLU A 131 10.86 -5.15 -7.25
CA GLU A 131 10.91 -3.76 -6.76
C GLU A 131 10.58 -3.67 -5.27
N ALA A 132 9.52 -4.35 -4.82
CA ALA A 132 9.12 -4.41 -3.42
C ALA A 132 10.18 -5.10 -2.55
N GLU A 133 10.70 -6.26 -2.97
CA GLU A 133 11.78 -6.95 -2.27
C GLU A 133 13.02 -6.06 -2.12
N LYS A 134 13.35 -5.30 -3.18
CA LYS A 134 14.47 -4.36 -3.13
C LYS A 134 14.22 -3.23 -2.15
N ALA A 135 13.05 -2.59 -2.20
CA ALA A 135 12.69 -1.50 -1.29
C ALA A 135 12.73 -1.97 0.19
N ILE A 136 12.16 -3.15 0.48
CA ILE A 136 12.22 -3.75 1.82
C ILE A 136 13.68 -3.99 2.24
N SER A 137 14.51 -4.55 1.35
CA SER A 137 15.93 -4.78 1.65
C SER A 137 16.73 -3.49 1.89
N ASP A 138 16.30 -2.37 1.30
CA ASP A 138 16.90 -1.06 1.47
C ASP A 138 16.41 -0.33 2.73
N GLY A 139 15.38 -0.85 3.39
CA GLY A 139 14.86 -0.34 4.67
C GLY A 139 13.51 0.34 4.58
N ALA A 140 12.68 0.05 3.58
CA ALA A 140 11.28 0.46 3.60
C ALA A 140 10.48 -0.30 4.67
N ASP A 141 9.68 0.43 5.45
CA ASP A 141 8.72 -0.10 6.40
C ASP A 141 7.35 -0.34 5.72
N GLU A 142 7.05 0.46 4.69
CA GLU A 142 5.76 0.47 3.98
C GLU A 142 5.95 0.44 2.45
N ILE A 143 4.99 -0.18 1.76
CA ILE A 143 4.97 -0.30 0.30
C ILE A 143 3.63 0.15 -0.26
N ASP A 144 3.67 1.23 -1.05
CA ASP A 144 2.53 1.81 -1.76
C ASP A 144 2.52 1.37 -3.23
N MET A 145 1.85 0.25 -3.49
CA MET A 145 1.80 -0.33 -4.83
C MET A 145 0.68 0.26 -5.70
N VAL A 146 0.99 0.60 -6.94
CA VAL A 146 -0.03 0.96 -7.93
C VAL A 146 -0.65 -0.30 -8.55
N LEU A 147 -1.97 -0.42 -8.42
CA LEU A 147 -2.75 -1.50 -9.04
C LEU A 147 -2.69 -1.41 -10.58
N ASN A 148 -2.77 -2.55 -11.27
CA ASN A 148 -3.01 -2.53 -12.71
C ASN A 148 -4.48 -2.14 -12.96
N VAL A 149 -4.71 -0.85 -13.21
CA VAL A 149 -6.06 -0.30 -13.41
C VAL A 149 -6.71 -0.85 -14.69
N GLY A 150 -5.91 -1.24 -15.70
CA GLY A 150 -6.42 -1.85 -16.93
C GLY A 150 -7.14 -3.16 -16.65
N GLU A 151 -6.47 -4.09 -15.96
CA GLU A 151 -7.02 -5.39 -15.57
C GLU A 151 -8.26 -5.24 -14.67
N LEU A 152 -8.23 -4.30 -13.72
CA LEU A 152 -9.39 -4.00 -12.87
C LEU A 152 -10.61 -3.60 -13.70
N LYS A 153 -10.42 -2.73 -14.71
CA LYS A 153 -11.50 -2.26 -15.59
C LYS A 153 -12.03 -3.35 -16.51
N GLU A 154 -11.16 -4.25 -16.97
CA GLU A 154 -11.55 -5.44 -17.73
C GLU A 154 -12.20 -6.53 -16.86
N LYS A 155 -12.19 -6.35 -15.53
CA LYS A 155 -12.71 -7.30 -14.54
C LYS A 155 -11.91 -8.60 -14.49
N HIS A 156 -10.62 -8.52 -14.82
CA HIS A 156 -9.66 -9.58 -14.59
C HIS A 156 -9.15 -9.44 -13.15
N TRP A 157 -9.87 -10.08 -12.22
CA TRP A 157 -9.63 -9.94 -10.79
C TRP A 157 -8.72 -11.02 -10.20
N ASP A 158 -8.32 -12.01 -11.01
CA ASP A 158 -7.43 -13.11 -10.65
C ASP A 158 -5.98 -12.79 -11.07
#